data_AF-A0AA39IUB9-F1
#
_entry.id   AF-A0AA39IUB9-F1
#
_cell.length_a   1.000
_cell.length_b   1.000
_cell.length_c   1.000
_cell.angle_alpha   90.00
_cell.angle_beta   90.00
_cell.angle_gamma   90.00
#
_symmetry.space_group_name_H-M   'P 1'
#
loop_
_entity.id
_entity.type
_entity.pdbx_description
1 polymer ?
#
loop_
_entity_poly.entity_id
_entity_poly.type
_entity_poly.pdbx_seq_one_letter_code
_entity_poly.pdbx_strand_id
1 'polypeptide(L)'
;LSYWFTDVEAFRELQRRTGLLISGSVALSLFERVWYRNTDIDLYVASDQWKPVTYFMLRSGYRLVSVDSKLVVYTDPYECVWGTMSGLYGDHRYEWESHHYSGYHLPGITTIVDFIDDAGQQAQIIFAVYSPLDIVLGFHSTVVMNVISHSGAVSLYPYSTFVLRRAIVFGYTASEDKRNDITQKYGRRGWLF
;
A
#
# COMPACT_ATOMS: atom_id res chain seq x y z
N LEU A 1 11.82 4.73 -6.71
CA LEU A 1 11.21 3.85 -7.72
C LEU A 1 12.23 2.86 -8.27
N SER A 2 13.37 3.31 -8.81
CA SER A 2 14.43 2.42 -9.33
C SER A 2 15.00 1.42 -8.31
N TYR A 3 14.80 1.67 -7.02
CA TYR A 3 15.10 0.70 -5.97
C TYR A 3 14.20 -0.54 -6.10
N TRP A 4 12.88 -0.35 -6.19
CA TRP A 4 11.88 -1.43 -6.23
C TRP A 4 11.64 -2.00 -7.64
N PHE A 5 11.79 -1.20 -8.70
CA PHE A 5 11.45 -1.61 -10.06
C PHE A 5 12.55 -1.26 -11.04
N THR A 6 12.97 -2.23 -11.85
CA THR A 6 13.94 -2.01 -12.94
C THR A 6 13.32 -1.17 -14.06
N ASP A 7 12.08 -1.47 -14.46
CA ASP A 7 11.35 -0.72 -15.49
C ASP A 7 10.43 0.34 -14.86
N VAL A 8 11.05 1.47 -14.52
CA VAL A 8 10.34 2.61 -13.89
C VAL A 8 9.34 3.25 -14.84
N GLU A 9 9.61 3.27 -16.15
CA GLU A 9 8.71 3.88 -17.14
C GLU A 9 7.42 3.06 -17.27
N ALA A 10 7.53 1.72 -17.36
CA ALA A 10 6.37 0.84 -17.36
C ALA A 10 5.57 0.97 -16.06
N PHE A 11 6.23 1.14 -14.90
CA PHE A 11 5.53 1.38 -13.65
C PHE A 11 4.77 2.72 -13.66
N ARG A 12 5.37 3.80 -14.17
CA ARG A 12 4.68 5.11 -14.27
C ARG A 12 3.50 5.07 -15.24
N GLU A 13 3.64 4.33 -16.33
CA GLU A 13 2.54 4.10 -17.27
C GLU A 13 1.42 3.27 -16.63
N LEU A 14 1.77 2.25 -15.82
CA LEU A 14 0.81 1.53 -15.01
C LEU A 14 0.06 2.48 -14.08
N GLN A 15 0.76 3.35 -13.32
CA GLN A 15 0.13 4.36 -12.48
C GLN A 15 -0.83 5.26 -13.25
N ARG A 16 -0.44 5.71 -14.45
CA ARG A 16 -1.26 6.58 -15.31
C ARG A 16 -2.56 5.88 -15.73
N ARG A 17 -2.48 4.59 -16.08
CA ARG A 17 -3.61 3.81 -16.59
C ARG A 17 -4.58 3.34 -15.50
N THR A 18 -4.06 2.99 -14.32
CA THR A 18 -4.86 2.37 -13.26
C THR A 18 -5.24 3.33 -12.15
N GLY A 19 -4.65 4.53 -12.11
CA GLY A 19 -4.79 5.45 -10.98
C GLY A 19 -4.03 5.00 -9.72
N LEU A 20 -3.10 4.05 -9.84
CA LEU A 20 -2.31 3.53 -8.72
C LEU A 20 -1.55 4.65 -8.01
N LEU A 21 -1.69 4.68 -6.68
CA LEU A 21 -1.00 5.60 -5.79
C LEU A 21 0.05 4.86 -4.97
N ILE A 22 1.21 5.49 -4.77
CA ILE A 22 2.14 5.11 -3.70
C ILE A 22 1.83 5.97 -2.49
N SER A 23 1.79 5.36 -1.31
CA SER A 23 1.58 6.09 -0.05
C SER A 23 2.52 5.57 1.05
N GLY A 24 2.17 5.81 2.32
CA GLY A 24 2.88 5.25 3.46
C GLY A 24 4.29 5.80 3.63
N SER A 25 5.23 4.93 4.05
CA SER A 25 6.60 5.34 4.39
C SER A 25 7.41 5.80 3.17
N VAL A 26 7.10 5.30 1.97
CA VAL A 26 7.78 5.70 0.73
C VAL A 26 7.32 7.08 0.25
N ALA A 27 6.03 7.40 0.37
CA ALA A 27 5.57 8.75 0.08
C ALA A 27 6.14 9.76 1.09
N LEU A 28 6.15 9.40 2.38
CA LEU A 28 6.76 10.22 3.43
C LEU A 28 8.26 10.48 3.17
N SER A 29 9.02 9.44 2.79
CA SER A 29 10.46 9.55 2.53
C SER A 29 10.79 10.51 1.40
N LEU A 30 9.95 10.57 0.35
CA LEU A 30 10.12 11.51 -0.76
C LEU A 30 10.06 12.96 -0.29
N PHE A 31 9.03 13.31 0.50
CA PHE A 31 8.86 14.69 0.99
C PHE A 31 9.90 15.07 2.04
N GLU A 32 10.28 14.11 2.89
CA GLU A 32 11.33 14.27 3.89
C GLU A 32 12.73 14.35 3.29
N ARG A 33 12.92 13.84 2.08
CA ARG A 33 14.24 13.61 1.46
C ARG A 33 15.15 12.75 2.34
N VAL A 34 14.56 11.79 3.05
CA VAL A 34 15.26 10.85 3.94
C VAL A 34 14.99 9.43 3.50
N TRP A 35 16.03 8.62 3.29
CA TRP A 35 15.88 7.21 2.97
C TRP A 35 15.64 6.37 4.23
N TYR A 36 14.41 5.90 4.43
CA TYR A 36 14.11 4.93 5.47
C TYR A 36 14.48 3.52 4.97
N ARG A 37 15.54 2.94 5.54
CA ARG A 37 15.98 1.58 5.22
C ARG A 37 14.90 0.56 5.57
N ASN A 38 14.90 -0.57 4.87
CA ASN A 38 14.00 -1.71 5.09
C ASN A 38 12.52 -1.26 5.10
N THR A 39 12.16 -0.42 4.14
CA THR A 39 10.76 -0.02 3.95
C THR A 39 10.18 -0.71 2.72
N ASP A 40 9.01 -1.28 2.95
CA ASP A 40 8.19 -1.85 1.91
C ASP A 40 7.59 -0.72 1.07
N ILE A 41 7.28 -0.99 -0.19
CA ILE A 41 6.52 -0.05 -1.02
C ILE A 41 5.04 -0.39 -0.95
N ASP A 42 4.24 0.57 -0.46
CA ASP A 42 2.79 0.44 -0.34
C ASP A 42 2.11 1.01 -1.60
N LEU A 43 1.45 0.14 -2.38
CA LEU A 43 0.76 0.44 -3.63
C LEU A 43 -0.75 0.35 -3.45
N TYR A 44 -1.48 1.43 -3.66
CA TYR A 44 -2.93 1.49 -3.51
C TYR A 44 -3.59 1.60 -4.88
N VAL A 45 -4.53 0.72 -5.19
CA VAL A 45 -5.17 0.66 -6.51
C VAL A 45 -6.60 0.12 -6.41
N ALA A 46 -7.49 0.51 -7.33
CA ALA A 46 -8.83 -0.06 -7.40
C ALA A 46 -8.78 -1.58 -7.64
N SER A 47 -9.67 -2.34 -7.00
CA SER A 47 -9.72 -3.80 -7.07
C SER A 47 -9.93 -4.34 -8.49
N ASP A 48 -10.67 -3.64 -9.34
CA ASP A 48 -10.91 -4.01 -10.74
C ASP A 48 -9.63 -3.94 -11.62
N GLN A 49 -8.59 -3.25 -11.15
CA GLN A 49 -7.28 -3.16 -11.80
C GLN A 49 -6.31 -4.24 -11.33
N TRP A 50 -6.76 -5.30 -10.65
CA TRP A 50 -5.87 -6.34 -10.15
C TRP A 50 -5.02 -6.99 -11.25
N LYS A 51 -5.61 -7.28 -12.43
CA LYS A 51 -4.92 -7.95 -13.53
C LYS A 51 -3.67 -7.21 -14.02
N PRO A 52 -3.76 -5.94 -14.48
CA PRO A 52 -2.58 -5.23 -14.96
C PRO A 52 -1.51 -5.04 -13.87
N VAL A 53 -1.92 -4.87 -12.61
CA VAL A 53 -1.00 -4.64 -11.50
C VAL A 53 -0.25 -5.90 -11.11
N THR A 54 -0.95 -7.02 -10.88
CA THR A 54 -0.28 -8.28 -10.51
C THR A 54 0.59 -8.82 -11.66
N TYR A 55 0.16 -8.64 -12.91
CA TYR A 55 0.98 -8.96 -14.08
C TYR A 55 2.28 -8.14 -14.12
N PHE A 56 2.22 -6.85 -13.80
CA PHE A 56 3.41 -6.01 -13.70
C PHE A 56 4.36 -6.50 -12.60
N MET A 57 3.84 -6.89 -11.43
CA MET A 57 4.66 -7.43 -10.34
C MET A 57 5.41 -8.69 -10.76
N LEU A 58 4.70 -9.66 -11.35
CA LEU A 58 5.30 -10.90 -11.84
C LEU A 58 6.39 -10.63 -12.89
N ARG A 59 6.12 -9.73 -13.84
CA ARG A 59 7.12 -9.31 -14.85
C ARG A 59 8.31 -8.57 -14.27
N SER A 60 8.14 -7.92 -13.12
CA SER A 60 9.20 -7.22 -12.40
C SER A 60 10.02 -8.15 -11.50
N GLY A 61 9.78 -9.46 -11.54
CA GLY A 61 10.51 -10.45 -10.74
C GLY A 61 9.98 -10.64 -9.32
N TYR A 62 8.80 -10.11 -9.01
CA TYR A 62 8.16 -10.33 -7.72
C TYR A 62 7.32 -11.60 -7.73
N ARG A 63 7.27 -12.27 -6.58
CA ARG A 63 6.38 -13.42 -6.32
C ARG A 63 5.40 -13.12 -5.19
N LEU A 64 4.19 -13.66 -5.31
CA LEU A 64 3.16 -13.59 -4.27
C LEU A 64 3.62 -14.37 -3.02
N VAL A 65 3.47 -13.77 -1.85
CA VAL A 65 3.83 -14.36 -0.55
C VAL A 65 2.59 -14.59 0.30
N SER A 66 1.74 -13.59 0.43
CA SER A 66 0.53 -13.66 1.24
C SER A 66 -0.61 -12.85 0.67
N VAL A 67 -1.82 -13.28 1.03
CA VAL A 67 -3.07 -12.56 0.82
C VAL A 67 -3.74 -12.42 2.17
N ASP A 68 -4.06 -11.20 2.54
CA ASP A 68 -4.63 -10.84 3.84
C ASP A 68 -3.86 -11.47 5.02
N SER A 69 -2.53 -11.35 5.02
CA SER A 69 -1.61 -11.98 5.98
C SER A 69 -1.61 -13.52 6.02
N LYS A 70 -2.33 -14.19 5.12
CA LYS A 70 -2.30 -15.66 4.99
C LYS A 70 -1.29 -16.07 3.93
N LEU A 71 -0.34 -16.91 4.31
CA LEU A 71 0.68 -17.41 3.40
C LEU A 71 0.06 -18.19 2.25
N VAL A 72 0.59 -17.94 1.05
CA VAL A 72 0.17 -18.60 -0.19
C VAL A 72 1.29 -19.53 -0.65
N VAL A 73 0.95 -20.80 -0.93
CA VAL A 73 1.93 -21.84 -1.33
C VAL A 73 1.51 -22.47 -2.65
N TYR A 74 2.31 -22.26 -3.69
CA TYR A 74 2.15 -22.87 -5.02
C TYR A 74 3.51 -23.07 -5.69
N THR A 75 3.56 -23.95 -6.69
CA THR A 75 4.78 -24.27 -7.45
C THR A 75 5.03 -23.32 -8.62
N ASP A 76 3.99 -22.75 -9.23
CA ASP A 76 4.09 -21.81 -10.35
C ASP A 76 3.58 -20.40 -9.94
N PRO A 77 4.37 -19.32 -10.10
CA PRO A 77 3.96 -17.97 -9.71
C PRO A 77 2.77 -17.40 -10.48
N TYR A 78 2.61 -17.73 -11.77
CA TYR A 78 1.53 -17.19 -12.59
C TYR A 78 0.20 -17.84 -12.26
N GLU A 79 0.17 -19.17 -12.16
CA GLU A 79 -1.00 -19.94 -11.73
C GLU A 79 -1.40 -19.57 -10.30
N CYS A 80 -0.42 -19.37 -9.42
CA CYS A 80 -0.62 -18.90 -8.05
C CYS A 80 -1.42 -17.59 -8.01
N VAL A 81 -0.92 -16.55 -8.69
CA VAL A 81 -1.57 -15.24 -8.76
C VAL A 81 -2.91 -15.35 -9.46
N TRP A 82 -2.98 -16.05 -10.60
CA TRP A 82 -4.20 -16.14 -11.37
C TRP A 82 -5.31 -16.87 -10.61
N GLY A 83 -5.04 -18.03 -10.03
CA GLY A 83 -6.00 -18.81 -9.26
C GLY A 83 -6.47 -18.07 -8.02
N THR A 84 -5.54 -17.46 -7.27
CA THR A 84 -5.84 -16.67 -6.07
C THR A 84 -6.72 -15.47 -6.42
N MET A 85 -6.29 -14.63 -7.35
CA MET A 85 -6.97 -13.39 -7.68
C MET A 85 -8.27 -13.65 -8.46
N SER A 86 -8.35 -14.69 -9.29
CA SER A 86 -9.61 -15.09 -9.93
C SER A 86 -10.58 -15.70 -8.92
N GLY A 87 -10.11 -16.35 -7.85
CA GLY A 87 -10.99 -16.76 -6.75
C GLY A 87 -11.56 -15.55 -6.00
N LEU A 88 -10.78 -14.50 -5.83
CA LEU A 88 -11.22 -13.25 -5.18
C LEU A 88 -12.13 -12.39 -6.06
N TYR A 89 -11.91 -12.37 -7.38
CA TYR A 89 -12.51 -11.39 -8.29
C TYR A 89 -13.21 -12.00 -9.52
N GLY A 90 -13.25 -13.33 -9.66
CA GLY A 90 -13.71 -14.03 -10.85
C GLY A 90 -15.13 -14.59 -10.79
N ASP A 91 -15.75 -14.66 -9.61
CA ASP A 91 -17.13 -15.14 -9.47
C ASP A 91 -17.97 -14.16 -8.63
N HIS A 92 -18.97 -13.58 -9.30
CA HIS A 92 -20.08 -12.78 -8.76
C HIS A 92 -19.86 -11.37 -8.17
N ARG A 93 -20.71 -10.48 -8.71
CA ARG A 93 -21.38 -9.32 -8.09
C ARG A 93 -21.07 -9.13 -6.60
N TYR A 94 -20.33 -8.04 -6.33
CA TYR A 94 -20.15 -7.40 -5.03
C TYR A 94 -21.32 -7.65 -4.06
N GLU A 95 -21.16 -8.58 -3.13
CA GLU A 95 -21.89 -8.57 -1.86
C GLU A 95 -20.94 -8.09 -0.77
N TRP A 96 -21.39 -7.01 -0.13
CA TRP A 96 -20.64 -6.17 0.78
C TRP A 96 -20.49 -6.86 2.13
N GLU A 97 -19.37 -7.54 2.35
CA GLU A 97 -18.89 -7.85 3.69
C GLU A 97 -17.56 -7.15 3.94
N SER A 98 -17.56 -6.29 4.95
CA SER A 98 -16.39 -5.51 5.37
C SER A 98 -15.33 -6.48 5.89
N HIS A 99 -14.35 -6.88 5.07
CA HIS A 99 -13.28 -7.76 5.53
C HIS A 99 -12.49 -7.07 6.66
N HIS A 100 -12.57 -7.65 7.85
CA HIS A 100 -11.92 -7.16 9.06
C HIS A 100 -10.43 -7.51 8.98
N TYR A 101 -9.60 -6.57 8.55
CA TYR A 101 -8.16 -6.76 8.59
C TYR A 101 -7.63 -6.62 10.02
N SER A 102 -6.76 -7.54 10.43
CA SER A 102 -6.16 -7.58 11.77
C SER A 102 -5.40 -6.29 12.07
N GLY A 103 -6.05 -5.38 12.81
CA GLY A 103 -5.44 -4.18 13.37
C GLY A 103 -5.60 -2.89 12.56
N TYR A 104 -6.27 -2.88 11.41
CA TYR A 104 -6.68 -1.66 10.71
C TYR A 104 -8.12 -1.79 10.21
N HIS A 105 -9.12 -1.20 10.88
CA HIS A 105 -10.43 -1.00 10.24
C HIS A 105 -10.38 0.27 9.38
N LEU A 106 -9.71 0.20 8.23
CA LEU A 106 -9.83 1.23 7.20
C LEU A 106 -11.00 0.83 6.27
N PRO A 107 -12.14 1.55 6.31
CA PRO A 107 -13.20 1.32 5.34
C PRO A 107 -12.65 1.46 3.92
N GLY A 108 -13.03 0.54 3.04
CA GLY A 108 -12.65 0.62 1.63
C GLY A 108 -11.39 -0.15 1.24
N ILE A 109 -10.75 -0.90 2.13
CA ILE A 109 -9.78 -1.94 1.73
C ILE A 109 -10.54 -3.24 1.43
N THR A 110 -10.27 -3.83 0.26
CA THR A 110 -10.84 -5.12 -0.17
C THR A 110 -9.92 -6.27 0.21
N THR A 111 -8.64 -6.16 -0.17
CA THR A 111 -7.63 -7.21 0.01
C THR A 111 -6.26 -6.56 0.06
N ILE A 112 -5.36 -7.14 0.86
CA ILE A 112 -3.95 -6.80 0.90
C ILE A 112 -3.15 -7.99 0.36
N VAL A 113 -2.24 -7.71 -0.56
CA VAL A 113 -1.44 -8.74 -1.23
C VAL A 113 0.03 -8.39 -1.12
N ASP A 114 0.81 -9.29 -0.53
CA ASP A 114 2.24 -9.09 -0.29
C ASP A 114 3.06 -9.80 -1.35
N PHE A 115 3.98 -9.07 -1.96
CA PHE A 115 4.93 -9.55 -2.95
C PHE A 115 6.36 -9.35 -2.45
N ILE A 116 7.25 -10.26 -2.85
CA ILE A 116 8.69 -10.15 -2.59
C ILE A 116 9.49 -10.45 -3.85
N ASP A 117 10.59 -9.73 -4.09
CA ASP A 117 11.55 -10.06 -5.15
C ASP A 117 12.68 -10.99 -4.65
N ASP A 118 13.56 -11.42 -5.55
CA ASP A 118 14.70 -12.28 -5.21
C ASP A 118 15.75 -11.58 -4.33
N ALA A 119 15.76 -10.24 -4.32
CA ALA A 119 16.63 -9.44 -3.47
C ALA A 119 16.05 -9.22 -2.05
N GLY A 120 14.83 -9.71 -1.79
CA GLY A 120 14.14 -9.56 -0.51
C GLY A 120 13.39 -8.24 -0.36
N GLN A 121 13.24 -7.46 -1.43
CA GLN A 121 12.44 -6.23 -1.43
C GLN A 121 10.96 -6.58 -1.40
N GLN A 122 10.22 -5.90 -0.52
CA GLN A 122 8.80 -6.14 -0.33
C GLN A 122 7.98 -5.03 -0.98
N ALA A 123 6.91 -5.45 -1.65
CA ALA A 123 5.89 -4.59 -2.21
C ALA A 123 4.52 -5.08 -1.75
N GLN A 124 3.75 -4.20 -1.12
CA GLN A 124 2.40 -4.50 -0.69
C GLN A 124 1.42 -3.82 -1.63
N ILE A 125 0.45 -4.58 -2.15
CA ILE A 125 -0.64 -4.06 -2.96
C ILE A 125 -1.91 -4.07 -2.12
N ILE A 126 -2.49 -2.89 -1.94
CA ILE A 126 -3.73 -2.65 -1.21
C ILE A 126 -4.82 -2.35 -2.23
N PHE A 127 -5.77 -3.26 -2.36
CA PHE A 127 -6.90 -3.10 -3.27
C PHE A 127 -8.02 -2.31 -2.62
N ALA A 128 -8.43 -1.23 -3.27
CA ALA A 128 -9.49 -0.34 -2.85
C ALA A 128 -10.85 -0.75 -3.41
N VAL A 129 -11.89 -0.64 -2.58
CA VAL A 129 -13.28 -0.81 -3.01
C VAL A 129 -13.71 0.36 -3.90
N TYR A 130 -13.31 1.58 -3.51
CA TYR A 130 -13.60 2.82 -4.22
C TYR A 130 -12.28 3.43 -4.73
N SER A 131 -12.02 4.70 -4.41
CA SER A 131 -10.77 5.34 -4.78
C SER A 131 -9.64 4.92 -3.84
N PRO A 132 -8.42 4.66 -4.35
CA PRO A 132 -7.22 4.52 -3.52
C PRO A 132 -7.02 5.69 -2.55
N LEU A 133 -7.49 6.89 -2.91
CA LEU A 133 -7.40 8.08 -2.07
C LEU A 133 -8.29 7.97 -0.82
N ASP A 134 -9.42 7.27 -0.89
CA ASP A 134 -10.34 7.11 0.24
C ASP A 134 -9.66 6.36 1.40
N ILE A 135 -8.83 5.36 1.07
CA ILE A 135 -8.02 4.64 2.06
C ILE A 135 -7.00 5.57 2.72
N VAL A 136 -6.31 6.41 1.91
CA VAL A 136 -5.30 7.34 2.41
C VAL A 136 -5.91 8.40 3.33
N LEU A 137 -7.09 8.90 2.99
CA LEU A 137 -7.84 9.84 3.84
C LEU A 137 -8.28 9.21 5.16
N GLY A 138 -8.43 7.89 5.22
CA GLY A 138 -8.76 7.14 6.42
C GLY A 138 -7.57 6.85 7.34
N PHE A 139 -6.32 7.16 6.96
CA PHE A 139 -5.14 6.80 7.74
C PHE A 139 -5.16 7.32 9.19
N HIS A 140 -4.53 6.55 10.08
CA HIS A 140 -4.46 6.79 11.53
C HIS A 140 -3.90 8.16 11.92
N SER A 141 -3.09 8.79 11.07
CA SER A 141 -2.56 10.13 11.33
C SER A 141 -2.17 10.87 10.06
N THR A 142 -2.06 12.20 10.16
CA THR A 142 -1.61 13.07 9.06
C THR A 142 -0.21 12.75 8.54
N VAL A 143 0.64 12.10 9.33
CA VAL A 143 2.05 11.81 8.97
C VAL A 143 2.14 11.03 7.68
N VAL A 144 1.22 10.10 7.46
CA VAL A 144 1.22 9.20 6.30
C VAL A 144 0.24 9.61 5.21
N MET A 145 -0.44 10.75 5.35
CA MET A 145 -1.41 11.27 4.37
C MET A 145 -0.69 12.00 3.22
N ASN A 146 0.22 11.27 2.56
CA ASN A 146 1.00 11.73 1.42
C ASN A 146 0.89 10.69 0.31
N VAL A 147 0.70 11.13 -0.93
CA VAL A 147 0.55 10.24 -2.08
C VAL A 147 1.49 10.62 -3.20
N ILE A 148 1.94 9.64 -3.97
CA ILE A 148 2.66 9.82 -5.23
C ILE A 148 1.85 9.14 -6.32
N SER A 149 1.45 9.92 -7.32
CA SER A 149 0.75 9.48 -8.53
C SER A 149 1.67 9.53 -9.75
N HIS A 150 1.17 9.15 -10.92
CA HIS A 150 1.93 9.24 -12.17
C HIS A 150 2.40 10.68 -12.51
N SER A 151 1.61 11.70 -12.15
CA SER A 151 1.82 13.10 -12.54
C SER A 151 2.45 13.97 -11.45
N GLY A 152 2.43 13.51 -10.19
CA GLY A 152 3.00 14.29 -9.10
C GLY A 152 2.79 13.66 -7.72
N ALA A 153 3.37 14.31 -6.71
CA ALA A 153 3.23 13.94 -5.32
C ALA A 153 2.46 15.02 -4.54
N VAL A 154 1.60 14.62 -3.62
CA VAL A 154 0.80 15.51 -2.78
C VAL A 154 0.95 15.10 -1.31
N SER A 155 1.16 16.08 -0.44
CA SER A 155 1.00 15.93 1.01
C SER A 155 -0.24 16.71 1.43
N LEU A 156 -1.15 16.07 2.17
CA LEU A 156 -2.40 16.73 2.60
C LEU A 156 -2.18 17.68 3.78
N TYR A 157 -1.15 17.42 4.59
CA TYR A 157 -0.83 18.21 5.79
C TYR A 157 0.67 18.57 5.84
N PRO A 158 1.19 19.30 4.84
CA PRO A 158 2.63 19.49 4.69
C PRO A 158 3.24 20.32 5.82
N TYR A 159 2.54 21.36 6.27
CA TYR A 159 3.04 22.23 7.35
C TYR A 159 3.09 21.50 8.69
N SER A 160 1.99 20.85 9.09
CA SER A 160 1.94 20.08 10.34
C SER A 160 2.94 18.92 10.34
N THR A 161 3.03 18.19 9.22
CA THR A 161 3.87 16.99 9.12
C THR A 161 5.35 17.33 9.02
N PHE A 162 5.75 18.22 8.11
CA PHE A 162 7.18 18.42 7.78
C PHE A 162 7.81 19.62 8.50
N VAL A 163 7.03 20.67 8.79
CA VAL A 163 7.54 21.87 9.48
C VAL A 163 7.41 21.73 10.99
N LEU A 164 6.21 21.42 11.47
CA LEU A 164 5.94 21.33 12.92
C LEU A 164 6.31 19.98 13.53
N ARG A 165 6.48 18.93 12.70
CA ARG A 165 6.70 17.55 13.15
C ARG A 165 5.60 17.05 14.09
N ARG A 166 4.35 17.41 13.81
CA ARG A 166 3.17 17.01 14.60
C ARG A 166 2.22 16.16 13.77
N ALA A 167 1.84 15.03 14.34
CA ALA A 167 0.84 14.11 13.81
C ALA A 167 -0.53 14.46 14.39
N ILE A 168 -1.51 14.78 13.56
CA ILE A 168 -2.91 14.80 14.02
C ILE A 168 -3.46 13.40 13.82
N VAL A 169 -4.02 12.85 14.88
CA VAL A 169 -4.54 11.48 14.94
C VAL A 169 -6.03 11.48 14.58
N PHE A 170 -6.46 10.57 13.72
CA PHE A 170 -7.86 10.42 13.31
C PHE A 170 -8.40 9.03 13.62
N GLY A 171 -9.71 8.96 13.93
CA GLY A 171 -10.56 7.75 13.81
C GLY A 171 -9.87 6.43 14.14
N TYR A 172 -9.29 6.31 15.33
CA TYR A 172 -8.40 5.20 15.67
C TYR A 172 -9.17 3.87 15.75
N THR A 173 -9.14 3.09 14.67
CA THR A 173 -9.74 1.75 14.56
C THR A 173 -8.72 0.61 14.58
N ALA A 174 -7.56 0.86 15.18
CA ALA A 174 -6.51 -0.15 15.34
C ALA A 174 -6.49 -0.68 16.78
N SER A 175 -6.09 -1.95 16.97
CA SER A 175 -5.85 -2.51 18.31
C SER A 175 -4.79 -1.69 19.05
N GLU A 176 -4.86 -1.62 20.37
CA GLU A 176 -3.93 -0.82 21.19
C GLU A 176 -2.46 -1.09 20.88
N ASP A 177 -2.07 -2.34 20.74
CA ASP A 177 -0.70 -2.72 20.36
C ASP A 177 -0.30 -2.12 19.02
N LYS A 178 -1.18 -2.18 18.02
CA LYS A 178 -0.90 -1.62 16.70
C LYS A 178 -0.79 -0.10 16.73
N ARG A 179 -1.60 0.57 17.56
CA ARG A 179 -1.50 2.03 17.79
C ARG A 179 -0.14 2.39 18.39
N ASN A 180 0.30 1.63 19.38
CA ASN A 180 1.58 1.82 20.04
C ASN A 180 2.74 1.61 19.06
N ASP A 181 2.69 0.55 18.24
CA ASP A 181 3.70 0.28 17.21
C ASP A 181 3.84 1.42 16.20
N ILE A 182 2.71 1.93 15.71
CA ILE A 182 2.65 3.04 14.75
C ILE A 182 3.24 4.31 15.37
N THR A 183 2.76 4.66 16.57
CA THR A 183 3.18 5.87 17.29
C THR A 183 4.66 5.79 17.61
N GLN A 184 5.15 4.63 18.03
CA GLN A 184 6.57 4.41 18.29
C GLN A 184 7.40 4.46 17.00
N LYS A 185 6.94 3.86 15.90
CA LYS A 185 7.62 3.87 14.60
C LYS A 185 7.86 5.28 14.10
N TYR A 186 6.81 6.11 14.05
CA TYR A 186 6.92 7.49 13.57
C TYR A 186 7.49 8.44 14.64
N GLY A 187 7.26 8.17 15.93
CA GLY A 187 7.90 8.88 17.03
C GLY A 187 9.43 8.77 17.01
N ARG A 188 9.97 7.57 16.75
CA ARG A 188 11.41 7.37 16.53
C ARG A 188 11.96 8.13 15.31
N ARG A 189 11.11 8.50 14.37
CA ARG A 189 11.47 9.33 13.21
C ARG A 189 11.26 10.83 13.44
N GLY A 190 10.87 11.24 14.66
CA GLY A 190 10.82 12.63 15.10
C GLY A 190 9.42 13.27 15.11
N TRP A 191 8.34 12.51 14.89
CA TRP A 191 6.98 13.04 14.97
C TRP A 191 6.40 12.95 16.39
N LEU A 192 5.81 14.05 16.85
CA LEU A 192 5.02 14.10 18.07
C LEU A 192 3.55 13.81 17.74
N PHE A 193 2.95 12.86 18.45
CA PHE A 193 1.55 12.45 18.34
C PHE A 193 0.71 13.06 19.46
#